data_AF-A0A2B7WVD7-F1
#
_entry.id   AF-A0A2B7WVD7-F1
#
_cell.length_a   1.000
_cell.length_b   1.000
_cell.length_c   1.000
_cell.angle_alpha   90.00
_cell.angle_beta   90.00
_cell.angle_gamma   90.00
#
_symmetry.space_group_name_H-M   'P 1'
#
loop_
_entity.id
_entity.type
_entity.pdbx_description
1 polymer ?
#
loop_
_entity_poly.entity_id
_entity_poly.type
_entity_poly.pdbx_seq_one_letter_code
_entity_poly.pdbx_strand_id
1 'polypeptide(L)'
;MHERKEIEGRVAGKQIVYHALQEGPSDSTPAQLAALDEELTSLRTQIASTKQHEKSLRAELAALSARVPTDELREIVHRLEREKEEVLGRLAPLRDGRVATRVLSAEEQERVDGEWRVWKGRVMGRKRICREMWERCSEVLPEGIKKSEELWDTLGLEGKL
;
A
#
# COMPACT_ATOMS: atom_id res chain seq x y z
N MET A 1 3.38 -20.68 65.17
CA MET A 1 4.56 -21.02 64.33
C MET A 1 5.76 -21.33 65.21
N HIS A 2 6.33 -20.37 65.98
CA HIS A 2 7.49 -20.65 66.85
C HIS A 2 7.14 -21.62 68.00
N GLU A 3 6.03 -21.40 68.70
CA GLU A 3 5.53 -22.30 69.76
C GLU A 3 5.11 -23.69 69.25
N ARG A 4 4.83 -23.79 67.95
CA ARG A 4 4.50 -25.06 67.25
C ARG A 4 5.75 -25.81 66.75
N LYS A 5 6.96 -25.30 67.03
CA LYS A 5 8.24 -25.83 66.54
C LYS A 5 8.32 -25.94 65.01
N GLU A 6 7.73 -25.01 64.29
CA GLU A 6 7.80 -24.98 62.82
C GLU A 6 8.87 -23.99 62.32
N ILE A 7 9.28 -23.04 63.17
CA ILE A 7 10.29 -22.02 62.90
C ILE A 7 11.17 -21.81 64.14
N GLU A 8 12.45 -21.55 63.91
CA GLU A 8 13.42 -21.20 64.96
C GLU A 8 13.66 -19.69 64.94
N GLY A 9 13.69 -19.07 66.12
CA GLY A 9 14.02 -17.66 66.30
C GLY A 9 15.44 -17.53 66.83
N ARG A 10 16.33 -16.84 66.10
CA ARG A 10 17.67 -16.50 66.58
C ARG A 10 17.78 -15.02 66.86
N VAL A 11 18.37 -14.69 68.01
CA VAL A 11 18.62 -13.30 68.40
C VAL A 11 19.81 -12.77 67.62
N ALA A 12 19.58 -11.73 66.82
CA ALA A 12 20.61 -10.99 66.11
C ALA A 12 20.65 -9.55 66.65
N GLY A 13 21.47 -9.34 67.67
CA GLY A 13 21.56 -8.04 68.36
C GLY A 13 20.26 -7.69 69.11
N LYS A 14 19.59 -6.60 68.72
CA LYS A 14 18.33 -6.13 69.35
C LYS A 14 17.06 -6.71 68.71
N GLN A 15 17.20 -7.54 67.68
CA GLN A 15 16.08 -8.11 66.92
C GLN A 15 16.13 -9.63 66.95
N ILE A 16 14.97 -10.27 66.81
CA ILE A 16 14.86 -11.73 66.65
C ILE A 16 14.51 -12.01 65.20
N VAL A 17 15.33 -12.80 64.53
CA VAL A 17 15.10 -13.27 63.16
C VAL A 17 14.54 -14.68 63.25
N TYR A 18 13.34 -14.87 62.67
CA TYR A 18 12.72 -16.18 62.57
C TYR A 18 13.04 -16.80 61.21
N HIS A 19 13.43 -18.08 61.21
CA HIS A 19 13.64 -18.86 60.00
C HIS A 19 12.94 -20.22 60.09
N ALA A 20 12.61 -20.79 58.93
CA ALA A 20 12.14 -22.16 58.86
C ALA A 20 13.21 -23.13 59.37
N LEU A 21 12.78 -24.22 59.99
CA LEU A 21 13.69 -25.29 60.40
C LEU A 21 14.29 -25.95 59.15
N GLN A 22 15.61 -25.99 59.08
CA GLN A 22 16.38 -26.62 58.00
C GLN A 22 16.99 -27.94 58.48
N GLU A 23 16.23 -28.75 59.23
CA GLU A 23 16.65 -30.12 59.53
C GLU A 23 16.67 -30.90 58.21
N GLY A 24 17.86 -31.10 57.65
CA GLY A 24 18.05 -31.91 56.46
C GLY A 24 17.66 -33.36 56.74
N PRO A 25 17.18 -34.12 55.74
CA PRO A 25 16.98 -35.55 55.91
C PRO A 25 18.31 -36.18 56.36
N SER A 26 18.29 -36.90 57.49
CA SER A 26 19.47 -37.61 58.03
C SER A 26 20.14 -38.55 57.04
N ASP A 27 19.39 -38.93 55.99
CA ASP A 27 19.74 -39.99 55.05
C ASP A 27 20.20 -39.46 53.69
N SER A 28 20.45 -38.15 53.56
CA SER A 28 20.90 -37.53 52.30
C SER A 28 22.38 -37.88 52.05
N THR A 29 22.63 -39.08 51.56
CA THR A 29 23.99 -39.53 51.24
C THR A 29 24.54 -38.73 50.05
N PRO A 30 25.86 -38.49 49.98
CA PRO A 30 26.49 -37.84 48.83
C PRO A 30 26.13 -38.49 47.49
N ALA A 31 25.87 -39.80 47.48
CA ALA A 31 25.44 -40.54 46.30
C ALA A 31 24.03 -40.15 45.81
N GLN A 32 23.08 -39.90 46.72
CA GLN A 32 21.73 -39.45 46.35
C GLN A 32 21.73 -38.03 45.79
N LEU A 33 22.58 -37.15 46.33
CA LEU A 33 22.76 -35.79 45.81
C LEU A 33 23.36 -35.83 44.39
N ALA A 34 24.37 -36.66 44.17
CA ALA A 34 24.96 -36.85 42.84
C ALA A 34 23.93 -37.40 41.83
N ALA A 35 23.09 -38.36 42.23
CA ALA A 35 22.02 -38.87 41.38
C ALA A 35 20.96 -37.81 41.03
N LEU A 36 20.58 -36.96 41.99
CA LEU A 36 19.68 -35.82 41.76
C LEU A 36 20.30 -34.77 40.83
N ASP A 37 21.60 -34.51 40.95
CA ASP A 37 22.30 -33.60 40.04
C ASP A 37 22.34 -34.17 38.62
N GLU A 38 22.61 -35.47 38.46
CA GLU A 38 22.52 -36.16 37.17
C GLU A 38 21.10 -36.06 36.58
N GLU A 39 20.07 -36.29 37.38
CA GLU A 39 18.68 -36.16 36.94
C GLU A 39 18.35 -34.71 36.53
N LEU A 40 18.79 -33.72 37.31
CA LEU A 40 18.61 -32.30 36.97
C LEU A 40 19.30 -31.92 35.67
N THR A 41 20.52 -32.41 35.44
CA THR A 41 21.22 -32.16 34.16
C THR A 41 20.52 -32.83 32.99
N SER A 42 20.03 -34.07 33.16
CA SER A 42 19.23 -34.78 32.16
C SER A 42 17.93 -34.02 31.83
N LEU A 43 17.17 -33.61 32.84
CA LEU A 43 15.93 -32.85 32.63
C LEU A 43 16.20 -31.50 31.96
N ARG A 44 17.28 -30.80 32.35
CA ARG A 44 17.66 -29.52 31.71
C ARG A 44 18.01 -29.69 30.23
N THR A 45 18.74 -30.76 29.89
CA THR A 45 19.08 -31.06 28.48
C THR A 45 17.84 -31.45 27.67
N GLN A 46 16.93 -32.24 28.24
CA GLN A 46 15.64 -32.56 27.62
C GLN A 46 14.79 -31.31 27.38
N ILE A 47 14.68 -30.42 28.38
CA ILE A 47 13.94 -29.15 28.23
C ILE A 47 14.54 -28.30 27.11
N ALA A 48 15.87 -28.20 27.04
CA ALA A 48 16.55 -27.43 26.00
C ALA A 48 16.27 -28.03 24.61
N SER A 49 16.37 -29.35 24.47
CA SER A 49 16.08 -30.07 23.22
C SER A 49 14.64 -29.89 22.76
N THR A 50 13.67 -30.12 23.66
CA THR A 50 12.24 -29.98 23.35
C THR A 50 11.88 -28.54 22.95
N LYS A 51 12.45 -27.53 23.63
CA LYS A 51 12.25 -26.12 23.25
C LYS A 51 12.81 -25.80 21.87
N GLN A 52 13.95 -26.40 21.50
CA GLN A 52 14.51 -26.22 20.17
C GLN A 52 13.63 -26.89 19.10
N HIS A 53 13.12 -28.09 19.39
CA HIS A 53 12.21 -28.80 18.48
C HIS A 53 10.89 -28.05 18.29
N GLU A 54 10.30 -27.54 19.38
CA GLU A 54 9.10 -26.69 19.35
C GLU A 54 9.31 -25.45 18.46
N LYS A 55 10.46 -24.78 18.57
CA LYS A 55 10.80 -23.63 17.71
C LYS A 55 10.90 -24.02 16.24
N SER A 56 11.50 -25.16 15.92
CA SER A 56 11.58 -25.66 14.53
C SER A 56 10.19 -25.93 13.97
N LEU A 57 9.37 -26.69 14.70
CA LEU A 57 8.01 -27.04 14.28
C LEU A 57 7.13 -25.81 14.11
N ARG A 58 7.27 -24.80 14.99
CA ARG A 58 6.55 -23.52 14.82
C ARG A 58 6.99 -22.79 13.56
N ALA A 59 8.29 -22.78 13.23
CA ALA A 59 8.78 -22.16 12.01
C ALA A 59 8.28 -22.89 10.76
N GLU A 60 8.30 -24.22 10.77
CA GLU A 60 7.76 -25.06 9.69
C GLU A 60 6.25 -24.86 9.50
N LEU A 61 5.50 -24.84 10.60
CA LEU A 61 4.06 -24.57 10.57
C LEU A 61 3.77 -23.19 10.00
N ALA A 62 4.50 -22.17 10.43
CA ALA A 62 4.35 -20.81 9.91
C ALA A 62 4.65 -20.73 8.40
N ALA A 63 5.68 -21.43 7.94
CA ALA A 63 6.03 -21.50 6.52
C ALA A 63 4.96 -22.23 5.69
N LEU A 64 4.35 -23.28 6.24
CA LEU A 64 3.25 -24.01 5.60
C LEU A 64 1.96 -23.20 5.59
N SER A 65 1.60 -22.54 6.70
CA SER A 65 0.38 -21.72 6.80
C SER A 65 0.46 -20.44 5.97
N ALA A 66 1.66 -19.95 5.66
CA ALA A 66 1.85 -18.84 4.75
C ALA A 66 1.53 -19.19 3.29
N ARG A 67 1.44 -20.49 2.95
CA ARG A 67 1.05 -20.94 1.61
C ARG A 67 -0.47 -21.00 1.53
N VAL A 68 -1.01 -20.38 0.49
CA VAL A 68 -2.41 -20.53 0.12
C VAL A 68 -2.69 -22.02 -0.16
N PRO A 69 -3.80 -22.59 0.33
CA PRO A 69 -4.22 -23.94 -0.02
C PRO A 69 -4.31 -24.14 -1.53
N THR A 70 -4.03 -25.36 -2.01
CA THR A 70 -3.91 -25.64 -3.47
C THR A 70 -5.26 -25.48 -4.20
N ASP A 71 -6.35 -25.79 -3.51
CA ASP A 71 -7.74 -25.55 -3.92
C ASP A 71 -8.03 -24.05 -4.08
N GLU A 72 -7.72 -23.23 -3.07
CA GLU A 72 -7.87 -21.76 -3.18
C GLU A 72 -7.00 -21.18 -4.30
N LEU A 73 -5.76 -21.68 -4.47
CA LEU A 73 -4.87 -21.31 -5.57
C LEU A 73 -5.49 -21.60 -6.94
N ARG A 74 -6.17 -22.74 -7.09
CA ARG A 74 -6.85 -23.11 -8.34
C ARG A 74 -8.01 -22.16 -8.64
N GLU A 75 -8.79 -21.77 -7.65
CA GLU A 75 -9.85 -20.78 -7.82
C GLU A 75 -9.29 -19.40 -8.20
N ILE A 76 -8.19 -18.98 -7.58
CA ILE A 76 -7.51 -17.73 -7.92
C ILE A 76 -7.02 -17.76 -9.37
N VAL A 77 -6.39 -18.86 -9.80
CA VAL A 77 -5.91 -19.01 -11.18
C VAL A 77 -7.08 -18.94 -12.16
N HIS A 78 -8.16 -19.69 -11.93
CA HIS A 78 -9.33 -19.64 -12.81
C HIS A 78 -9.96 -18.25 -12.90
N ARG A 79 -10.02 -17.52 -11.77
CA ARG A 79 -10.49 -16.12 -11.77
C ARG A 79 -9.59 -15.23 -12.61
N LEU A 80 -8.27 -15.33 -12.44
CA LEU A 80 -7.29 -14.54 -13.19
C LEU A 80 -7.31 -14.86 -14.69
N GLU A 81 -7.49 -16.13 -15.06
CA GLU A 81 -7.65 -16.55 -16.46
C GLU A 81 -8.88 -15.91 -17.09
N ARG A 82 -10.03 -15.93 -16.38
CA ARG A 82 -11.25 -15.29 -16.84
C ARG A 82 -11.09 -13.77 -17.00
N GLU A 83 -10.46 -13.10 -16.02
CA GLU A 83 -10.18 -11.66 -16.10
C GLU A 83 -9.26 -11.32 -17.28
N LYS A 84 -8.23 -12.14 -17.51
CA LYS A 84 -7.34 -12.01 -18.65
C LYS A 84 -8.11 -12.14 -19.97
N GLU A 85 -8.97 -13.15 -20.10
CA GLU A 85 -9.81 -13.33 -21.28
C GLU A 85 -10.74 -12.13 -21.52
N GLU A 86 -11.36 -11.60 -20.46
CA GLU A 86 -12.21 -10.41 -20.54
C GLU A 86 -11.43 -9.19 -21.03
N VAL A 87 -10.25 -8.93 -20.44
CA VAL A 87 -9.39 -7.80 -20.83
C VAL A 87 -8.90 -7.95 -22.27
N LEU A 88 -8.50 -9.16 -22.67
CA LEU A 88 -8.10 -9.44 -24.05
C LEU A 88 -9.27 -9.27 -25.02
N GLY A 89 -10.48 -9.71 -24.64
CA GLY A 89 -11.69 -9.50 -25.43
C GLY A 89 -12.02 -8.02 -25.61
N ARG A 90 -11.81 -7.19 -24.58
CA ARG A 90 -11.97 -5.72 -24.68
C ARG A 90 -10.88 -5.07 -25.54
N LEU A 91 -9.66 -5.61 -25.52
CA LEU A 91 -8.54 -5.10 -26.32
C LEU A 91 -8.59 -5.55 -27.79
N ALA A 92 -9.21 -6.69 -28.10
CA ALA A 92 -9.24 -7.25 -29.46
C ALA A 92 -9.84 -6.28 -30.50
N PRO A 93 -11.00 -5.61 -30.27
CA PRO A 93 -11.54 -4.63 -31.21
C PRO A 93 -10.65 -3.41 -31.43
N LEU A 94 -9.86 -3.02 -30.41
CA LEU A 94 -8.92 -1.91 -30.45
C LEU A 94 -7.65 -2.28 -31.24
N ARG A 95 -7.26 -3.56 -31.24
CA ARG A 95 -6.10 -4.09 -31.97
C ARG A 95 -6.41 -4.46 -33.42
N ASP A 96 -7.61 -5.00 -33.66
CA ASP A 96 -8.09 -5.41 -34.99
C ASP A 96 -8.39 -4.23 -35.93
N GLY A 97 -8.27 -2.98 -35.45
CA GLY A 97 -8.58 -1.78 -36.23
C GLY A 97 -10.07 -1.59 -36.54
N ARG A 98 -10.96 -2.40 -35.94
CA ARG A 98 -12.42 -2.26 -36.05
C ARG A 98 -12.93 -0.97 -35.40
N VAL A 99 -12.20 -0.46 -34.41
CA VAL A 99 -12.33 0.91 -33.90
C VAL A 99 -11.14 1.70 -34.45
N ALA A 100 -11.39 2.81 -35.15
CA ALA A 100 -10.36 3.71 -35.68
C ALA A 100 -9.65 4.51 -34.58
N THR A 101 -9.31 3.86 -33.47
CA THR A 101 -8.46 4.40 -32.41
C THR A 101 -7.02 4.10 -32.78
N ARG A 102 -6.38 5.02 -33.49
CA ARG A 102 -4.92 5.07 -33.55
C ARG A 102 -4.43 5.18 -32.10
N VAL A 103 -3.64 4.21 -31.66
CA VAL A 103 -2.95 4.29 -30.37
C VAL A 103 -1.95 5.44 -30.49
N LEU A 104 -2.32 6.60 -29.96
CA LEU A 104 -1.44 7.77 -29.94
C LEU A 104 -0.49 7.62 -28.76
N SER A 105 0.80 7.88 -28.99
CA SER A 105 1.72 8.01 -27.87
C SER A 105 1.40 9.29 -27.09
N ALA A 106 1.75 9.32 -25.80
CA ALA A 106 1.61 10.53 -24.99
C ALA A 106 2.37 11.72 -25.62
N GLU A 107 3.49 11.45 -26.28
CA GLU A 107 4.29 12.45 -26.99
C GLU A 107 3.58 13.01 -28.24
N GLU A 108 2.95 12.14 -29.05
CA GLU A 108 2.17 12.56 -30.20
C GLU A 108 0.97 13.41 -29.77
N GLN A 109 0.31 13.03 -28.67
CA GLN A 109 -0.80 13.77 -28.09
C GLN A 109 -0.37 15.16 -27.61
N GLU A 110 0.69 15.25 -26.81
CA GLU A 110 1.19 16.54 -26.31
C GLU A 110 1.63 17.46 -27.46
N ARG A 111 2.23 16.92 -28.52
CA ARG A 111 2.59 17.71 -29.71
C ARG A 111 1.35 18.32 -30.37
N VAL A 112 0.31 17.52 -30.60
CA VAL A 112 -0.93 17.98 -31.23
C VAL A 112 -1.64 19.01 -30.33
N ASP A 113 -1.70 18.77 -29.03
CA ASP A 113 -2.29 19.69 -28.07
C ASP A 113 -1.52 21.02 -28.00
N GLY A 114 -0.19 20.97 -28.08
CA GLY A 114 0.68 22.13 -28.18
C GLY A 114 0.41 22.96 -29.45
N GLU A 115 0.37 22.30 -30.61
CA GLU A 115 0.04 22.95 -31.90
C GLU A 115 -1.35 23.59 -31.87
N TRP A 116 -2.35 22.86 -31.35
CA TRP A 116 -3.70 23.38 -31.16
C TRP A 116 -3.73 24.64 -30.30
N ARG A 117 -3.00 24.63 -29.17
CA ARG A 117 -2.92 25.79 -28.26
C ARG A 117 -2.34 27.01 -28.95
N VAL A 118 -1.30 26.84 -29.76
CA VAL A 118 -0.68 27.92 -30.55
C VAL A 118 -1.65 28.47 -31.58
N TRP A 119 -2.29 27.61 -32.38
CA TRP A 119 -3.22 28.04 -33.42
C TRP A 119 -4.47 28.71 -32.84
N LYS A 120 -5.00 28.16 -31.74
CA LYS A 120 -6.10 28.77 -30.99
C LYS A 120 -5.72 30.17 -30.50
N GLY A 121 -4.53 30.33 -29.92
CA GLY A 121 -4.02 31.64 -29.50
C GLY A 121 -3.94 32.65 -30.65
N ARG A 122 -3.41 32.21 -31.81
CA ARG A 122 -3.32 33.06 -33.01
C ARG A 122 -4.70 33.49 -33.53
N VAL A 123 -5.65 32.56 -33.62
CA VAL A 123 -7.03 32.86 -34.06
C VAL A 123 -7.69 33.85 -33.10
N MET A 124 -7.57 33.63 -31.79
CA MET A 124 -8.12 34.54 -30.78
C MET A 124 -7.50 35.94 -30.87
N GLY A 125 -6.17 36.03 -31.01
CA GLY A 125 -5.48 37.31 -31.17
C GLY A 125 -5.91 38.05 -32.44
N ARG A 126 -5.99 37.35 -33.58
CA ARG A 126 -6.45 37.95 -34.85
C ARG A 126 -7.90 38.42 -34.78
N LYS A 127 -8.79 37.63 -34.19
CA LYS A 127 -10.19 38.03 -33.96
C LYS A 127 -10.28 39.31 -33.12
N ARG A 128 -9.50 39.38 -32.04
CA ARG A 128 -9.46 40.57 -31.18
C ARG A 128 -9.00 41.80 -31.95
N ILE A 129 -7.89 41.72 -32.67
CA ILE A 129 -7.37 42.84 -33.48
C ILE A 129 -8.39 43.27 -34.54
N CYS A 130 -9.01 42.31 -35.21
CA CYS A 130 -10.02 42.60 -36.23
C CYS A 130 -11.22 43.34 -35.65
N ARG A 131 -11.71 42.90 -34.48
CA ARG A 131 -12.80 43.57 -33.75
C ARG A 131 -12.40 44.98 -33.31
N GLU A 132 -11.25 45.14 -32.66
CA GLU A 132 -10.77 46.44 -32.19
C GLU A 132 -10.60 47.44 -33.34
N MET A 133 -10.09 46.98 -34.49
CA MET A 133 -9.96 47.82 -35.68
C MET A 133 -11.33 48.16 -36.27
N TRP A 134 -12.23 47.19 -36.32
CA TRP A 134 -13.60 47.40 -36.79
C TRP A 134 -14.35 48.43 -35.97
N GLU A 135 -14.30 48.32 -34.64
CA GLU A 135 -14.90 49.28 -33.71
C GLU A 135 -14.41 50.70 -33.99
N ARG A 136 -13.09 50.91 -34.02
CA ARG A 136 -12.48 52.23 -34.31
C ARG A 136 -12.88 52.79 -35.67
N CYS A 137 -12.91 51.95 -36.71
CA CYS A 137 -13.34 52.37 -38.04
C CYS A 137 -14.84 52.72 -38.07
N SER A 138 -15.66 51.99 -37.31
CA SER A 138 -17.09 52.21 -37.27
C SER A 138 -17.50 53.45 -36.46
N GLU A 139 -16.73 53.83 -35.43
CA GLU A 139 -16.97 55.02 -34.60
C GLU A 139 -16.85 56.35 -35.35
N VAL A 140 -16.07 56.39 -36.43
CA VAL A 140 -15.81 57.60 -37.22
C VAL A 140 -16.67 57.71 -38.49
N LEU A 141 -17.64 56.80 -38.67
CA LEU A 141 -18.51 56.80 -39.84
C LEU A 141 -19.58 57.93 -39.75
N PRO A 142 -19.79 58.70 -40.83
CA PRO A 142 -20.87 59.68 -40.93
C PRO A 142 -22.27 59.11 -40.63
N GLU A 143 -23.14 59.91 -40.03
CA GLU A 143 -24.55 59.55 -39.78
C GLU A 143 -25.26 59.27 -41.12
N GLY A 144 -25.76 58.04 -41.29
CA GLY A 144 -26.46 57.57 -42.50
C GLY A 144 -25.78 56.41 -43.25
N ILE A 145 -24.58 55.99 -42.84
CA ILE A 145 -23.95 54.76 -43.35
C ILE A 145 -24.62 53.53 -42.71
N LYS A 146 -24.80 52.45 -43.49
CA LYS A 146 -25.50 51.21 -43.13
C LYS A 146 -25.12 50.67 -41.75
N LYS A 147 -26.03 49.92 -41.11
CA LYS A 147 -25.76 49.24 -39.83
C LYS A 147 -24.45 48.45 -39.91
N SER A 148 -23.66 48.47 -38.83
CA SER A 148 -22.32 47.87 -38.75
C SER A 148 -22.24 46.44 -39.32
N GLU A 149 -23.26 45.61 -39.08
CA GLU A 149 -23.33 44.23 -39.61
C GLU A 149 -23.52 44.17 -41.14
N GLU A 150 -24.32 45.05 -41.72
CA GLU A 150 -24.54 45.11 -43.17
C GLU A 150 -23.28 45.60 -43.91
N LEU A 151 -22.50 46.47 -43.28
CA LEU A 151 -21.20 46.93 -43.79
C LEU A 151 -20.17 45.79 -43.75
N TRP A 152 -20.15 45.02 -42.66
CA TRP A 152 -19.28 43.84 -42.49
C TRP A 152 -19.50 42.81 -43.60
N ASP A 153 -20.77 42.48 -43.88
CA ASP A 153 -21.15 41.56 -44.96
C ASP A 153 -20.83 42.15 -46.35
N THR A 154 -21.04 43.46 -46.56
CA THR A 154 -20.73 44.14 -47.84
C THR A 154 -19.23 44.11 -48.15
N LEU A 155 -18.37 44.13 -47.13
CA LEU A 155 -16.92 44.01 -47.29
C LEU A 155 -16.45 42.56 -47.48
N GLY A 156 -17.38 41.60 -47.51
CA GLY A 156 -17.07 40.18 -47.69
C GLY A 156 -16.41 39.53 -46.49
N LEU A 157 -16.61 40.08 -45.28
CA LEU A 157 -16.07 39.53 -44.05
C LEU A 157 -17.04 38.49 -43.49
N GLU A 158 -16.55 37.27 -43.24
CA GLU A 158 -17.36 36.17 -42.73
C GLU A 158 -17.08 35.89 -41.24
N GLY A 159 -18.13 35.51 -40.51
CA GLY A 159 -18.08 35.19 -39.08
C GLY A 159 -18.67 36.27 -38.20
N LYS A 160 -18.98 35.91 -36.94
CA LYS A 160 -19.51 36.86 -35.95
C LYS A 160 -18.38 37.73 -35.39
N LEU A 161 -18.65 39.04 -35.32
CA LEU A 161 -17.83 40.03 -34.62
C LEU A 161 -17.56 39.61 -33.17
#